data_AF-A0AAX4L2H5-F1
#
_entry.id   AF-A0AAX4L2H5-F1
#
_cell.length_a   1.000
_cell.length_b   1.000
_cell.length_c   1.000
_cell.angle_alpha   90.00
_cell.angle_beta   90.00
_cell.angle_gamma   90.00
#
_symmetry.space_group_name_H-M   'P 1'
#
loop_
_entity.id
_entity.type
_entity.pdbx_description
1 polymer ?
#
loop_
_entity_poly.entity_id
_entity_poly.type
_entity_poly.pdbx_seq_one_letter_code
_entity_poly.pdbx_strand_id
1 'polypeptide(L)'
;MSESDKEKPQSQRFLSSIVDLLAELAKDKVYGILDTFAYVSNLSIVYASLYNAIRYLASKEEYKDKIPSEDELNKLFGIARENPTILREVAIRALARALKPQGEGEE
;
A
#
# COMPACT_ATOMS: atom_id res chain seq x y z
N MET A 1 29.81 -1.49 16.48
CA MET A 1 29.17 -1.33 15.15
C MET A 1 28.60 -2.67 14.79
N SER A 2 27.30 -2.85 14.98
CA SER A 2 26.65 -4.16 14.89
C SER A 2 26.10 -4.37 13.47
N GLU A 3 26.56 -5.44 12.84
CA GLU A 3 26.18 -5.91 11.50
C GLU A 3 24.69 -6.32 11.45
N SER A 4 23.78 -5.37 11.28
CA SER A 4 22.36 -5.70 11.05
C SER A 4 21.65 -4.81 10.04
N ASP A 5 22.37 -4.00 9.27
CA ASP A 5 21.85 -3.40 8.04
C ASP A 5 22.05 -4.37 6.87
N LYS A 6 21.39 -5.53 6.95
CA LYS A 6 21.15 -6.32 5.73
C LYS A 6 20.15 -5.53 4.90
N GLU A 7 20.65 -4.88 3.85
CA GLU A 7 19.88 -4.22 2.80
C GLU A 7 18.70 -5.10 2.40
N LYS A 8 17.50 -4.74 2.86
CA LYS A 8 16.27 -5.26 2.28
C LYS A 8 16.30 -4.85 0.80
N PRO A 9 16.00 -5.76 -0.14
CA PRO A 9 16.08 -5.47 -1.56
C PRO A 9 15.32 -4.17 -1.85
N GLN A 10 15.98 -3.26 -2.57
CA GLN A 10 15.55 -1.88 -2.80
C GLN A 10 14.09 -1.78 -3.30
N SER A 11 13.54 -2.81 -3.94
CA SER A 11 12.12 -2.91 -4.28
C SER A 11 11.14 -2.88 -3.09
N GLN A 12 11.57 -3.26 -1.87
CA GLN A 12 10.71 -3.38 -0.68
C GLN A 12 10.46 -2.07 0.08
N ARG A 13 11.27 -1.01 -0.14
CA ARG A 13 11.04 0.32 0.47
C ARG A 13 10.20 1.26 -0.40
N PHE A 14 9.97 0.94 -1.67
CA PHE A 14 9.53 1.91 -2.70
C PHE A 14 8.02 2.01 -2.95
N LEU A 15 7.21 1.21 -2.27
CA LEU A 15 5.75 1.32 -2.31
C LEU A 15 5.20 1.54 -0.90
N SER A 16 6.02 2.07 0.02
CA SER A 16 5.66 2.18 1.43
C SER A 16 4.43 3.06 1.61
N SER A 17 4.38 4.20 0.90
CA SER A 17 3.27 5.15 0.99
C SER A 17 1.97 4.53 0.49
N ILE A 18 2.03 3.67 -0.54
CA ILE A 18 0.86 2.92 -1.04
C ILE A 18 0.39 1.90 -0.01
N VAL A 19 1.33 1.17 0.61
CA VAL A 19 1.01 0.22 1.68
C VAL A 19 0.43 0.95 2.89
N ASP A 20 0.97 2.11 3.25
CA ASP A 20 0.49 2.94 4.35
C ASP A 20 -0.91 3.48 4.06
N LEU A 21 -1.13 4.01 2.86
CA LEU A 21 -2.45 4.45 2.39
C LEU A 21 -3.50 3.33 2.55
N LEU A 22 -3.20 2.14 2.05
CA LEU A 22 -4.12 1.00 2.15
C LEU A 22 -4.28 0.50 3.59
N ALA A 23 -3.24 0.60 4.41
CA ALA A 23 -3.31 0.25 5.82
C ALA A 23 -4.23 1.21 6.58
N GLU A 24 -4.20 2.51 6.29
CA GLU A 24 -5.14 3.48 6.88
C GLU A 24 -6.60 3.16 6.51
N LEU A 25 -6.86 2.82 5.25
CA LEU A 25 -8.18 2.36 4.83
C LEU A 25 -8.63 1.09 5.56
N ALA A 26 -7.72 0.13 5.76
CA ALA A 26 -8.00 -1.09 6.49
C ALA A 26 -8.29 -0.84 7.99
N LYS A 27 -7.61 0.13 8.62
CA LYS A 27 -7.92 0.56 10.00
C LYS A 27 -9.34 1.13 10.10
N ASP A 28 -9.76 1.88 9.08
CA ASP A 28 -11.12 2.40 8.92
C ASP A 28 -12.14 1.34 8.47
N LYS A 29 -11.73 0.06 8.37
CA LYS A 29 -12.55 -1.07 7.88
C LYS A 29 -13.03 -0.92 6.43
N VAL A 30 -12.34 -0.11 5.63
CA VAL A 30 -12.58 0.06 4.20
C VAL A 30 -11.77 -0.98 3.42
N TYR A 31 -12.30 -2.21 3.34
CA TYR A 31 -11.58 -3.35 2.73
C TYR A 31 -11.72 -3.47 1.22
N GLY A 32 -12.69 -2.78 0.59
CA GLY A 32 -12.99 -2.98 -0.84
C GLY A 32 -11.80 -2.77 -1.79
N ILE A 33 -10.91 -1.83 -1.49
CA ILE A 33 -9.68 -1.64 -2.27
C ILE A 33 -8.66 -2.77 -2.05
N LEU A 34 -8.55 -3.29 -0.82
CA LEU A 34 -7.67 -4.41 -0.50
C LEU A 34 -8.16 -5.67 -1.21
N ASP A 35 -9.47 -5.92 -1.18
CA ASP A 35 -10.09 -7.05 -1.88
C ASP A 35 -9.88 -6.93 -3.40
N THR A 36 -10.05 -5.71 -3.93
CA THR A 36 -9.79 -5.43 -5.35
C THR A 36 -8.34 -5.74 -5.71
N PHE A 37 -7.36 -5.29 -4.92
CA PHE A 37 -5.94 -5.58 -5.13
C PHE A 37 -5.62 -7.09 -5.00
N ALA A 38 -6.30 -7.82 -4.14
CA ALA A 38 -6.02 -9.22 -3.88
C ALA A 38 -6.60 -10.17 -4.93
N TYR A 39 -7.79 -9.86 -5.47
CA TYR A 39 -8.61 -10.80 -6.23
C TYR A 39 -8.94 -10.37 -7.66
N VAL A 40 -8.89 -9.08 -7.99
CA VAL A 40 -9.28 -8.60 -9.33
C VAL A 40 -8.10 -8.64 -10.28
N SER A 41 -8.23 -9.38 -11.39
CA SER A 41 -7.21 -9.49 -12.43
C SER A 41 -7.22 -8.33 -13.43
N ASN A 42 -8.36 -7.62 -13.56
CA ASN A 42 -8.48 -6.49 -14.47
C ASN A 42 -7.85 -5.22 -13.86
N LEU A 43 -6.68 -4.84 -14.39
CA LEU A 43 -5.94 -3.67 -13.92
C LEU A 43 -6.72 -2.35 -14.03
N SER A 44 -7.62 -2.19 -15.00
CA SER A 44 -8.43 -0.98 -15.10
C SER A 44 -9.39 -0.83 -13.92
N ILE A 45 -9.97 -1.94 -13.43
CA ILE A 45 -10.81 -1.96 -12.22
C ILE A 45 -9.96 -1.64 -10.99
N VAL A 46 -8.76 -2.23 -10.89
CA VAL A 46 -7.82 -1.96 -9.80
C VAL A 46 -7.45 -0.47 -9.76
N TYR A 47 -7.13 0.14 -10.89
CA TYR A 47 -6.75 1.55 -10.98
C TYR A 47 -7.92 2.48 -10.65
N ALA A 48 -9.14 2.17 -11.11
CA ALA A 48 -10.34 2.92 -10.75
C ALA A 48 -10.61 2.85 -9.23
N SER A 49 -10.42 1.68 -8.63
CA SER A 49 -10.54 1.53 -7.18
C SER A 49 -9.46 2.31 -6.43
N LEU A 50 -8.21 2.29 -6.91
CA LEU A 50 -7.11 3.04 -6.30
C LEU A 50 -7.35 4.56 -6.38
N TYR A 51 -7.84 5.05 -7.52
CA TYR A 51 -8.30 6.43 -7.66
C TYR A 51 -9.33 6.80 -6.58
N ASN A 52 -10.34 5.96 -6.37
CA ASN A 52 -11.36 6.21 -5.36
C ASN A 52 -10.79 6.23 -3.93
N ALA A 53 -9.85 5.33 -3.62
CA ALA A 53 -9.14 5.29 -2.34
C ALA A 53 -8.32 6.57 -2.09
N ILE A 54 -7.53 7.02 -3.09
CA ILE A 54 -6.76 8.26 -3.02
C ILE A 54 -7.69 9.47 -2.87
N ARG A 55 -8.76 9.55 -3.67
CA ARG A 55 -9.74 10.64 -3.62
C ARG A 55 -10.42 10.73 -2.25
N TYR A 56 -10.78 9.60 -1.67
CA TYR A 56 -11.41 9.54 -0.35
C TYR A 56 -10.46 10.06 0.73
N LEU A 57 -9.21 9.59 0.77
CA LEU A 57 -8.25 10.06 1.77
C LEU A 57 -7.82 11.51 1.56
N ALA A 58 -7.66 11.95 0.32
CA ALA A 58 -7.35 13.34 0.01
C ALA A 58 -8.45 14.31 0.46
N SER A 59 -9.69 13.83 0.65
CA SER A 59 -10.79 14.64 1.20
C SER A 59 -10.69 14.85 2.72
N LYS A 60 -9.79 14.14 3.40
CA LYS A 60 -9.54 14.22 4.84
C LYS A 60 -8.20 14.92 5.08
N GLU A 61 -8.22 16.04 5.80
CA GLU A 61 -7.02 16.88 6.00
C GLU A 61 -5.85 16.11 6.64
N GLU A 62 -6.15 15.23 7.59
CA GLU A 62 -5.18 14.41 8.33
C GLU A 62 -4.42 13.37 7.48
N TYR A 63 -4.82 13.15 6.23
CA TYR A 63 -4.23 12.16 5.33
C TYR A 63 -3.52 12.76 4.10
N LYS A 64 -3.46 14.10 3.97
CA LYS A 64 -2.82 14.75 2.81
C LYS A 64 -1.35 14.35 2.62
N ASP A 65 -0.61 14.22 3.72
CA ASP A 65 0.81 13.85 3.68
C ASP A 65 1.02 12.33 3.49
N LYS A 66 -0.05 11.54 3.48
CA LYS A 66 -0.01 10.08 3.27
C LYS A 66 -0.38 9.68 1.83
N ILE A 67 -0.60 10.65 0.94
CA ILE A 67 -0.91 10.39 -0.47
C ILE A 67 0.38 9.99 -1.21
N PRO A 68 0.41 8.83 -1.89
CA PRO A 68 1.56 8.40 -2.68
C PRO A 68 1.93 9.41 -3.76
N SER A 69 3.23 9.55 -4.01
CA SER A 69 3.73 10.40 -5.10
C SER A 69 3.36 9.82 -6.48
N GLU A 70 3.38 10.69 -7.51
CA GLU A 70 3.17 10.26 -8.89
C GLU A 70 4.21 9.20 -9.32
N ASP A 71 5.47 9.34 -8.90
CA ASP A 71 6.53 8.38 -9.19
C ASP A 71 6.27 7.01 -8.56
N GLU A 72 5.78 6.96 -7.31
CA GLU A 72 5.40 5.70 -6.67
C GLU A 72 4.23 5.03 -7.39
N LEU A 73 3.23 5.81 -7.82
CA LEU A 73 2.09 5.30 -8.58
C LEU A 73 2.53 4.75 -9.95
N ASN A 74 3.32 5.51 -10.69
CA ASN A 74 3.86 5.09 -11.99
C ASN A 74 4.67 3.81 -11.87
N LYS A 75 5.45 3.68 -10.79
CA LYS A 75 6.22 2.48 -10.50
C LYS A 75 5.32 1.29 -10.18
N LEU A 76 4.29 1.47 -9.34
CA LEU A 76 3.31 0.41 -9.07
C LEU A 76 2.67 -0.06 -10.39
N PHE A 77 2.26 0.87 -11.25
CA PHE A 77 1.63 0.54 -12.53
C PHE A 77 2.59 -0.20 -13.47
N GLY A 78 3.85 0.22 -13.53
CA GLY A 78 4.89 -0.49 -14.29
C GLY A 78 5.04 -1.93 -13.83
N ILE A 79 5.26 -2.14 -12.52
CA ILE A 79 5.44 -3.48 -11.95
C ILE A 79 4.17 -4.32 -12.12
N ALA A 80 2.98 -3.76 -11.89
CA ALA A 80 1.73 -4.51 -11.95
C ALA A 80 1.37 -4.97 -13.38
N ARG A 81 1.82 -4.26 -14.42
CA ARG A 81 1.65 -4.70 -15.82
C ARG A 81 2.50 -5.91 -16.15
N GLU A 82 3.71 -5.98 -15.61
CA GLU A 82 4.64 -7.09 -15.85
C GLU A 82 4.37 -8.27 -14.91
N ASN A 83 4.00 -7.97 -13.67
CA ASN A 83 3.72 -8.95 -12.61
C ASN A 83 2.53 -8.50 -11.75
N PRO A 84 1.29 -8.87 -12.12
CA PRO A 84 0.08 -8.51 -11.37
C PRO A 84 0.07 -8.98 -9.90
N THR A 85 0.86 -9.99 -9.55
CA THR A 85 0.96 -10.53 -8.18
C THR A 85 1.38 -9.48 -7.15
N ILE A 86 2.10 -8.42 -7.59
CA ILE A 86 2.51 -7.32 -6.72
C ILE A 86 1.33 -6.66 -6.01
N LEU A 87 0.17 -6.58 -6.65
CA LEU A 87 -1.04 -5.96 -6.08
C LEU A 87 -1.52 -6.74 -4.84
N ARG A 88 -1.52 -8.07 -4.93
CA ARG A 88 -1.87 -8.94 -3.81
C ARG A 88 -0.85 -8.83 -2.69
N GLU A 89 0.45 -8.78 -3.01
CA GLU A 89 1.49 -8.58 -1.99
C GLU A 89 1.33 -7.24 -1.25
N VAL A 90 1.02 -6.17 -1.99
CA VAL A 90 0.75 -4.84 -1.42
C VAL A 90 -0.47 -4.90 -0.48
N ALA A 91 -1.56 -5.54 -0.88
CA ALA A 91 -2.74 -5.71 -0.04
C ALA A 91 -2.46 -6.51 1.25
N ILE A 92 -1.73 -7.62 1.15
CA ILE A 92 -1.34 -8.43 2.32
C ILE A 92 -0.49 -7.62 3.29
N ARG A 93 0.50 -6.87 2.78
CA ARG A 93 1.37 -6.02 3.61
C ARG A 93 0.59 -4.91 4.29
N ALA A 94 -0.36 -4.29 3.58
CA ALA A 94 -1.22 -3.24 4.12
C ALA A 94 -2.11 -3.79 5.25
N LEU A 95 -2.74 -4.95 5.03
CA LEU A 95 -3.56 -5.60 6.05
C LEU A 95 -2.73 -5.99 7.28
N ALA A 96 -1.57 -6.59 7.08
CA ALA A 96 -0.66 -6.93 8.18
C ALA A 96 -0.23 -5.68 8.97
N ARG A 97 0.01 -4.56 8.29
CA ARG A 97 0.36 -3.28 8.94
C ARG A 97 -0.82 -2.68 9.71
N ALA A 98 -2.04 -2.79 9.19
CA ALA A 98 -3.24 -2.32 9.87
C ALA A 98 -3.57 -3.13 11.14
N LEU A 99 -3.24 -4.42 11.14
CA LEU A 99 -3.51 -5.35 12.25
C LEU A 99 -2.41 -5.39 13.31
N LYS A 100 -1.24 -4.79 13.07
CA LYS A 100 -0.18 -4.76 14.08
C LYS A 100 -0.66 -3.99 15.32
N PRO A 101 -0.62 -4.59 16.53
CA PRO A 101 -0.89 -3.86 17.75
C PRO A 101 0.16 -2.76 17.91
N GLN A 102 -0.27 -1.54 18.19
CA GLN A 102 0.63 -0.44 18.55
C GLN A 102 1.24 -0.78 19.91
N GLY A 103 2.46 -1.33 19.94
CA GLY A 103 3.15 -1.64 21.20
C GLY A 103 4.32 -2.63 21.16
N GLU A 104 4.47 -3.47 20.13
CA GLU A 104 5.56 -4.45 20.11
C GLU A 104 6.79 -3.89 19.35
N GLY A 105 7.53 -3.00 20.01
CA GLY A 105 8.73 -2.40 19.43
C GLY A 105 9.62 -1.57 20.36
N GLU A 106 9.37 -1.56 21.67
CA GLU A 106 10.28 -0.98 22.68
C GLU A 106 10.31 -1.91 23.91
N GLU A 107 11.08 -2.99 23.82
CA GLU A 107 11.70 -3.66 24.97
C GLU A 107 13.19 -3.88 24.67
#